data_AF-A0A9C9JRN4-F1
#
_entry.id   AF-A0A9C9JRN4-F1
#
_cell.length_a   1.000
_cell.length_b   1.000
_cell.length_c   1.000
_cell.angle_alpha   90.00
_cell.angle_beta   90.00
_cell.angle_gamma   90.00
#
_symmetry.space_group_name_H-M   'P 1'
#
loop_
_entity.id
_entity.type
_entity.pdbx_description
1 polymer ?
#
loop_
_entity_poly.entity_id
_entity_poly.type
_entity_poly.pdbx_seq_one_letter_code
_entity_poly.pdbx_strand_id
1 'polypeptide(L)' 'MKRIILLIETSREFGRQLIIGIARYSRLHGPWSFYKEQIGLKSSIPKLTNWKPDGIIMRDSLIKEELI' A
#
# COMPACT_ATOMS: atom_id res chain seq x y z
N MET A 1 -12.18 7.44 -7.67
CA MET A 1 -11.30 6.25 -7.67
C MET A 1 -10.42 6.34 -6.44
N LYS A 2 -10.37 5.29 -5.59
CA LYS A 2 -9.58 5.35 -4.35
C LYS A 2 -8.12 5.04 -4.64
N ARG A 3 -7.22 5.88 -4.15
CA ARG A 3 -5.76 5.73 -4.27
C ARG A 3 -5.20 5.17 -2.98
N ILE A 4 -4.79 3.90 -3.00
CA ILE A 4 -4.34 3.18 -1.81
C ILE A 4 -2.85 2.86 -1.93
N ILE A 5 -2.09 3.21 -0.91
CA ILE A 5 -0.68 2.79 -0.77
C ILE A 5 -0.67 1.40 -0.12
N LEU A 6 -0.02 0.43 -0.75
CA LEU A 6 0.19 -0.92 -0.23
C LEU A 6 1.65 -1.11 0.20
N LEU A 7 1.85 -1.17 1.51
CA LEU A 7 3.14 -1.40 2.16
C LEU A 7 3.15 -2.79 2.80
N ILE A 8 3.02 -3.81 1.94
CA ILE A 8 2.99 -5.22 2.33
C ILE A 8 4.11 -5.93 1.58
N GLU A 9 5.01 -6.59 2.32
CA GLU A 9 6.07 -7.38 1.72
C GLU A 9 5.55 -8.67 1.08
N THR A 10 6.07 -9.02 -0.09
CA THR A 10 5.65 -10.21 -0.85
C THR A 10 6.61 -11.39 -0.77
N SER A 11 7.61 -11.32 0.12
CA SER A 11 8.61 -12.39 0.32
C SER A 11 8.00 -13.66 0.94
N ARG A 12 6.91 -13.52 1.69
CA ARG A 12 6.21 -14.63 2.36
C ARG A 12 4.83 -14.88 1.75
N GLU A 13 4.36 -16.13 1.81
CA GLU A 13 3.04 -16.55 1.32
C GLU A 13 1.92 -15.68 1.88
N PHE A 14 1.97 -15.40 3.18
CA PHE A 14 1.00 -14.55 3.86
C PHE A 14 0.82 -13.19 3.17
N GLY A 15 1.89 -12.49 2.83
CA GLY A 15 1.80 -11.16 2.21
C GLY A 15 1.21 -11.22 0.80
N ARG A 16 1.52 -12.28 0.04
CA ARG A 16 0.93 -12.53 -1.28
C ARG A 16 -0.57 -12.81 -1.18
N GLN A 17 -1.00 -13.66 -0.24
CA GLN A 17 -2.43 -13.93 0.00
C GLN A 17 -3.18 -12.69 0.49
N LEU A 18 -2.56 -11.86 1.32
CA LEU A 18 -3.14 -10.60 1.77
C LEU A 18 -3.40 -9.64 0.59
N ILE A 19 -2.43 -9.46 -0.31
CA ILE A 19 -2.60 -8.63 -1.51
C ILE A 19 -3.70 -9.19 -2.43
N ILE A 20 -3.77 -10.52 -2.59
CA ILE A 20 -4.86 -11.16 -3.37
C ILE A 20 -6.22 -10.84 -2.76
N GLY A 21 -6.36 -10.93 -1.43
CA GLY A 21 -7.59 -10.57 -0.73
C GLY A 21 -7.99 -9.11 -0.94
N ILE A 22 -7.04 -8.19 -0.82
CA ILE A 22 -7.27 -6.75 -1.04
C ILE A 22 -7.70 -6.48 -2.49
N ALA A 23 -7.06 -7.10 -3.47
CA ALA A 23 -7.41 -6.96 -4.88
C ALA A 23 -8.81 -7.53 -5.19
N ARG A 24 -9.20 -8.64 -4.55
CA ARG A 24 -10.56 -9.19 -4.66
C ARG A 24 -11.58 -8.23 -4.08
N TYR A 25 -11.31 -7.68 -2.88
CA TYR A 25 -12.20 -6.71 -2.24
C TYR A 25 -12.36 -5.45 -3.07
N SER A 26 -11.27 -4.85 -3.57
CA SER A 26 -11.36 -3.64 -4.39
C SER A 26 -12.18 -3.88 -5.65
N ARG A 27 -12.03 -5.03 -6.32
CA ARG A 27 -12.82 -5.36 -7.50
C ARG A 27 -14.33 -5.38 -7.23
N LEU A 28 -14.77 -5.73 -6.02
CA LEU A 28 -16.18 -5.76 -5.62
C LEU A 28 -16.70 -4.39 -5.17
N HIS A 29 -15.85 -3.55 -4.59
CA HIS A 29 -16.24 -2.27 -3.97
C HIS A 29 -15.80 -1.03 -4.77
N GLY A 30 -15.39 -1.21 -6.03
CA GLY A 30 -15.10 -0.14 -6.99
C GLY A 30 -13.62 -0.02 -7.33
N PRO A 31 -13.28 0.61 -8.48
CA PRO A 31 -11.91 0.63 -8.95
C PRO A 31 -10.99 1.37 -7.97
N TRP A 32 -10.00 0.64 -7.45
CA TRP A 32 -8.93 1.20 -6.63
C TRP A 32 -7.65 1.23 -7.44
N SER A 33 -6.90 2.30 -7.30
CA SER A 33 -5.53 2.43 -7.80
C SER A 33 -4.58 2.11 -6.67
N PHE A 34 -3.64 1.21 -6.91
CA PHE A 34 -2.65 0.81 -5.91
C PHE A 34 -1.28 1.39 -6.25
N TYR A 35 -0.64 1.97 -5.24
CA TYR A 35 0.80 2.21 -5.26
C TYR A 35 1.47 1.11 -4.43
N LYS A 36 2.38 0.35 -5.04
CA LYS A 36 3.20 -0.64 -4.34
C LYS A 36 4.65 -0.22 -4.42
N GLU A 37 5.29 -0.12 -3.27
CA GLU A 37 6.71 0.18 -3.20
C GLU A 37 7.55 -1.03 -3.65
N GLN A 38 8.58 -0.80 -4.46
CA GLN A 38 9.52 -1.84 -4.89
C GLN A 38 10.89 -1.69 -4.21
N ILE A 39 11.22 -0.52 -3.66
CA ILE A 39 12.52 -0.21 -3.05
C ILE A 39 12.28 0.55 -1.73
N GLY A 40 13.00 0.20 -0.67
CA GLY A 40 12.73 0.57 0.75
C GLY A 40 12.03 1.92 1.00
N LEU A 41 11.05 1.90 1.91
CA LEU A 41 10.03 2.95 2.10
C LEU A 41 10.57 4.39 2.19
N LYS A 42 11.71 4.58 2.86
CA LYS A 42 12.31 5.90 3.14
C LYS A 42 12.57 6.75 1.88
N SER A 43 12.91 6.14 0.75
CA SER A 43 13.25 6.88 -0.48
C SER A 43 12.03 7.34 -1.29
N SER A 44 10.84 6.80 -0.98
CA SER A 44 9.63 7.01 -1.78
C SER A 44 8.54 7.82 -1.09
N ILE A 45 8.66 8.08 0.22
CA ILE A 45 7.74 8.95 0.98
C ILE A 45 7.51 10.31 0.29
N PRO A 46 8.53 11.02 -0.23
CA PRO A 46 8.31 12.30 -0.91
C PRO A 46 7.53 12.18 -2.24
N LYS A 47 7.54 11.01 -2.88
CA LYS A 47 6.74 10.74 -4.09
C LYS A 47 5.29 10.40 -3.73
N LEU A 48 5.08 9.82 -2.56
CA LEU A 48 3.78 9.41 -2.04
C LEU A 48 2.93 10.60 -1.59
N THR A 49 3.53 11.65 -1.01
CA THR A 49 2.83 12.90 -0.65
C THR A 49 2.21 13.61 -1.86
N ASN A 50 2.92 13.67 -3.00
CA ASN A 50 2.36 14.26 -4.23
C ASN A 50 1.23 13.44 -4.86
N TRP A 51 1.18 12.12 -4.60
CA TRP A 51 0.15 11.25 -5.15
C TRP A 51 -1.23 11.44 -4.50
N LYS A 52 -1.30 12.13 -3.35
CA LYS A 52 -2.53 12.41 -2.55
C LYS A 52 -3.34 11.12 -2.26
N PRO A 53 -2.77 10.15 -1.55
CA PRO A 53 -3.46 8.89 -1.25
C PRO A 53 -4.74 9.09 -0.44
N ASP A 54 -5.75 8.26 -0.70
CA ASP A 54 -6.98 8.15 0.11
C ASP A 54 -6.77 7.26 1.35
N GLY A 55 -5.73 6.42 1.36
CA GLY A 55 -5.42 5.53 2.48
C GLY A 55 -4.13 4.73 2.30
N ILE A 56 -3.68 4.12 3.40
CA ILE A 56 -2.48 3.28 3.45
C ILE A 56 -2.86 1.96 4.13
N ILE A 57 -2.46 0.84 3.52
CA ILE A 57 -2.52 -0.49 4.12
C ILE A 57 -1.08 -0.96 4.29
N MET A 58 -0.66 -1.20 5.52
CA MET A 58 0.70 -1.61 5.86
C MET A 58 0.68 -2.81 6.81
N ARG A 59 1.70 -3.68 6.71
CA ARG A 59 1.88 -4.80 7.65
C ARG A 59 2.62 -4.38 8.93
N ASP A 60 3.54 -3.44 8.81
CA ASP A 60 4.44 -3.06 9.90
C ASP A 60 4.33 -1.56 10.19
N SER A 61 4.08 -1.21 11.46
CA SER A 61 3.85 0.15 11.92
C SER A 61 5.13 0.89 12.31
N LEU A 62 6.30 0.27 12.19
CA LEU A 62 7.60 0.87 12.54
C LEU A 62 7.93 2.16 11.77
N ILE A 63 7.13 2.51 10.75
CA ILE A 63 7.39 3.66 9.86
C ILE A 63 6.29 4.72 9.95
N LYS A 64 5.46 4.65 11.01
CA LYS A 64 4.35 5.58 11.23
C LYS A 64 4.81 7.03 11.37
N GLU A 65 5.97 7.28 11.98
CA GLU A 65 6.51 8.63 12.21
C GLU A 65 7.00 9.31 10.94
N GLU A 66 7.36 8.57 9.90
CA GLU A 66 7.84 9.15 8.62
C GLU A 66 6.69 9.44 7.64
N LEU A 67 5.47 8.99 7.96
CA LEU A 67 4.28 9.10 7.09
C LEU A 67 3.32 10.24 7.50
N ILE A 68 3.54 10.87 8.65
CA ILE A 68 2.74 11.97 9.23
C ILE A 68 3.55 13.27 9.09
#